data_AF-A0A813WDN2-F1
#
_entry.id   AF-A0A813WDN2-F1
#
_cell.length_a   1.000
_cell.length_b   1.000
_cell.length_c   1.000
_cell.angle_alpha   90.00
_cell.angle_beta   90.00
_cell.angle_gamma   90.00
#
_symmetry.space_group_name_H-M   'P 1'
#
loop_
_entity.id
_entity.type
_entity.pdbx_description
1 polymer ?
#
loop_
_entity_poly.entity_id
_entity_poly.type
_entity_poly.pdbx_seq_one_letter_code
_entity_poly.pdbx_strand_id
1 'polypeptide(L)'
;MGNSDSKLNFRKAVVQLTSKNQTVDSNDANFWSQFWSSHIPNINDVYTLIPSYEIRALREESPSNLASLCTKIVEKLSECSEGTFLTEKNQTTVINCVRLLTRIIPYIFEDPEWRGFFWSESPVNKSNDKNSVPLAQTLLNSLISLLFVPDFTVHPNKKNFGSGEDKVKTIDSCEYIWEAGVGFSHSPPQNYNHDFNRTEILKLLLTCFSESIYLPPSIECHVQPNLWITYFTSFKNQ
;
A
#
# COMPACT_ATOMS: atom_id res chain seq x y z
N MET A 1 6.75 28.16 -3.83
CA MET A 1 8.00 27.68 -4.47
C MET A 1 8.27 26.19 -4.24
N GLY A 2 7.81 25.54 -3.14
CA GLY A 2 8.18 24.14 -2.84
C GLY A 2 7.58 23.00 -3.69
N ASN A 3 6.54 23.23 -4.50
CA ASN A 3 5.90 22.14 -5.26
C ASN A 3 6.73 21.73 -6.50
N SER A 4 7.29 22.69 -7.23
CA SER A 4 8.11 22.42 -8.42
C SER A 4 9.42 21.70 -8.09
N ASP A 5 10.09 22.11 -7.01
CA ASP A 5 11.34 21.49 -6.56
C ASP A 5 11.11 20.05 -6.09
N SER A 6 9.96 19.78 -5.47
CA SER A 6 9.62 18.43 -5.01
C SER A 6 9.29 17.47 -6.15
N LYS A 7 8.55 17.93 -7.16
CA LYS A 7 8.33 17.15 -8.39
C LYS A 7 9.64 16.86 -9.11
N LEU A 8 10.56 17.83 -9.14
CA LEU A 8 11.89 17.66 -9.71
C LEU A 8 12.71 16.62 -8.94
N ASN A 9 12.72 16.68 -7.60
CA ASN A 9 13.42 15.72 -6.75
C ASN A 9 12.85 14.30 -6.92
N PHE A 10 11.53 14.17 -6.89
CA PHE A 10 10.86 12.90 -7.18
C PHE A 10 11.25 12.35 -8.56
N ARG A 11 11.23 13.20 -9.59
CA ARG A 11 11.62 12.79 -10.95
C ARG A 11 13.08 12.34 -11.01
N LYS A 12 13.99 13.06 -10.34
CA LYS A 12 15.41 12.66 -10.23
C LYS A 12 15.55 11.31 -9.53
N ALA A 13 14.79 11.05 -8.46
CA ALA A 13 14.80 9.77 -7.78
C ALA A 13 14.29 8.63 -8.67
N VAL A 14 13.24 8.85 -9.47
CA VAL A 14 12.75 7.87 -10.46
C VAL A 14 13.82 7.57 -11.51
N VAL A 15 14.46 8.60 -12.07
CA VAL A 15 15.56 8.42 -13.04
C VAL A 15 16.70 7.62 -12.41
N GLN A 16 17.06 7.92 -11.16
CA GLN A 16 18.10 7.20 -10.44
C GLN A 16 17.76 5.71 -10.24
N LEU A 17 16.50 5.35 -9.98
CA LEU A 17 16.08 3.94 -9.91
C LEU A 17 16.29 3.20 -11.25
N THR A 18 16.04 3.89 -12.37
CA THR A 18 16.17 3.33 -13.73
C THR A 18 17.61 3.33 -14.26
N SER A 19 18.56 3.94 -13.55
CA SER A 19 19.96 3.97 -13.98
C SER A 19 20.57 2.57 -13.96
N LYS A 20 21.01 2.08 -15.13
CA LYS A 20 21.66 0.78 -15.27
C LYS A 20 22.87 0.64 -14.37
N ASN A 21 23.02 -0.54 -13.76
CA ASN A 21 24.15 -0.92 -12.89
C ASN A 21 24.31 -0.10 -11.60
N GLN A 22 23.31 0.68 -11.20
CA GLN A 22 23.31 1.36 -9.90
C GLN A 22 22.24 0.77 -9.00
N THR A 23 22.65 0.00 -8.00
CA THR A 23 21.75 -0.40 -6.90
C THR A 23 21.66 0.74 -5.90
N VAL A 24 20.44 1.14 -5.55
CA VAL A 24 20.21 2.12 -4.50
C VAL A 24 20.26 1.44 -3.14
N ASP A 25 20.95 2.04 -2.17
CA ASP A 25 21.03 1.52 -0.81
C ASP A 25 19.64 1.50 -0.16
N SER A 26 19.19 0.31 0.25
CA SER A 26 17.93 0.12 0.96
C SER A 26 17.86 0.88 2.29
N ASN A 27 19.00 1.28 2.87
CA ASN A 27 19.07 2.06 4.11
C ASN A 27 19.06 3.58 3.90
N ASP A 28 19.10 4.09 2.67
CA ASP A 28 19.06 5.52 2.39
C ASP A 28 17.66 6.12 2.61
N ALA A 29 17.33 6.38 3.87
CA ALA A 29 16.04 6.93 4.26
C ALA A 29 15.73 8.27 3.57
N ASN A 30 16.76 9.09 3.31
CA ASN A 30 16.59 10.38 2.65
C ASN A 30 16.17 10.19 1.20
N PHE A 31 16.78 9.23 0.49
CA PHE A 31 16.36 8.86 -0.85
C PHE A 31 14.91 8.36 -0.89
N TRP A 32 14.59 7.34 -0.10
CA TRP A 32 13.28 6.69 -0.15
C TRP A 32 12.14 7.63 0.29
N SER A 33 12.40 8.53 1.23
CA SER A 33 11.39 9.50 1.70
C SER A 33 10.85 10.44 0.62
N GLN A 34 11.58 10.60 -0.50
CA GLN A 34 11.14 11.43 -1.63
C GLN A 34 9.87 10.90 -2.28
N PHE A 35 9.68 9.57 -2.29
CA PHE A 35 8.56 8.91 -2.97
C PHE A 35 7.20 9.12 -2.27
N TRP A 36 7.18 9.33 -0.96
CA TRP A 36 5.95 9.57 -0.19
C TRP A 36 5.94 10.93 0.51
N SER A 37 6.73 11.85 -0.01
CA SER A 37 6.79 13.24 0.45
C SER A 37 5.48 13.99 0.18
N SER A 38 5.18 15.00 0.99
CA SER A 38 3.89 15.73 0.99
C SER A 38 3.58 16.54 -0.28
N HIS A 39 4.48 16.53 -1.26
CA HIS A 39 4.42 17.42 -2.42
C HIS A 39 4.08 16.71 -3.73
N ILE A 40 3.54 15.48 -3.69
CA ILE A 40 2.96 14.80 -4.87
C ILE A 40 1.47 15.15 -4.93
N PRO A 41 1.04 16.09 -5.80
CA PRO A 41 -0.24 16.78 -5.58
C PRO A 41 -1.51 16.01 -5.96
N ASN A 42 -1.46 14.88 -6.66
CA ASN A 42 -2.62 14.04 -7.00
C ASN A 42 -2.17 12.80 -7.81
N ILE A 43 -3.12 11.90 -8.10
CA ILE A 43 -2.87 10.70 -8.90
C ILE A 43 -2.37 11.00 -10.34
N ASN A 44 -2.81 12.09 -10.99
CA ASN A 44 -2.36 12.42 -12.35
C ASN A 44 -0.86 12.78 -12.37
N ASP A 45 -0.38 13.44 -11.33
CA ASP A 45 1.05 13.72 -11.16
C ASP A 45 1.85 12.43 -11.01
N VAL A 46 1.35 11.42 -10.28
CA VAL A 46 2.02 10.10 -10.18
C VAL A 46 2.14 9.44 -11.56
N TYR A 47 1.07 9.46 -12.36
CA TYR A 47 1.06 8.86 -13.70
C TYR A 47 1.97 9.60 -14.69
N THR A 48 2.13 10.91 -14.50
CA THR A 48 3.02 11.76 -15.31
C THR A 48 4.48 11.58 -14.91
N LEU A 49 4.76 11.52 -13.61
CA LEU A 49 6.11 11.43 -13.06
C LEU A 49 6.69 10.01 -13.12
N ILE A 50 5.84 8.98 -13.18
CA ILE A 50 6.22 7.58 -13.40
C ILE A 50 5.47 7.01 -14.62
N PRO A 51 6.02 7.25 -15.83
CA PRO A 51 5.51 6.66 -17.05
C PRO A 51 5.57 5.12 -17.03
N SER A 52 4.65 4.48 -17.75
CA SER A 52 4.55 3.02 -17.79
C SER A 52 5.80 2.34 -18.34
N TYR A 53 6.43 2.94 -19.35
CA TYR A 53 7.66 2.41 -19.95
C TYR A 53 8.83 2.41 -18.95
N GLU A 54 8.88 3.37 -18.01
CA GLU A 54 9.94 3.41 -16.98
C GLU A 54 9.74 2.34 -15.91
N ILE A 55 8.49 1.99 -15.58
CA ILE A 55 8.22 0.89 -14.64
C ILE A 55 8.65 -0.45 -15.26
N ARG A 56 8.36 -0.66 -16.54
CA ARG A 56 8.83 -1.84 -17.29
C ARG A 56 10.35 -1.88 -17.41
N ALA A 57 10.98 -0.75 -17.76
CA ALA A 57 12.44 -0.65 -17.78
C ALA A 57 13.05 -0.90 -16.39
N LEU A 58 12.43 -0.40 -15.32
CA LEU A 58 12.86 -0.66 -13.95
C LEU A 58 12.76 -2.15 -13.60
N ARG A 59 11.69 -2.84 -14.03
CA ARG A 59 11.50 -4.28 -13.86
C ARG A 59 12.56 -5.10 -14.62
N GLU A 60 12.87 -4.72 -15.85
CA GLU A 60 13.73 -5.48 -16.76
C GLU A 60 15.22 -5.18 -16.57
N GLU A 61 15.58 -3.91 -16.34
CA GLU A 61 16.97 -3.45 -16.32
C GLU A 61 17.52 -3.29 -14.90
N SER A 62 16.65 -3.05 -13.91
CA SER A 62 17.04 -2.80 -12.51
C SER A 62 16.09 -3.48 -11.49
N PRO A 63 15.85 -4.81 -11.59
CA PRO A 63 14.85 -5.51 -10.78
C PRO A 63 15.08 -5.38 -9.27
N SER A 64 16.33 -5.32 -8.81
CA SER A 64 16.65 -5.10 -7.39
C SER A 64 16.13 -3.76 -6.88
N ASN A 65 16.17 -2.70 -7.70
CA ASN A 65 15.66 -1.38 -7.31
C ASN A 65 14.13 -1.37 -7.26
N LEU A 66 13.45 -2.08 -8.17
CA LEU A 66 11.99 -2.26 -8.12
C LEU A 66 11.56 -2.99 -6.84
N ALA A 67 12.27 -4.08 -6.51
CA ALA A 67 12.02 -4.85 -5.31
C ALA A 67 12.21 -4.00 -4.04
N SER A 68 13.30 -3.24 -3.95
CA SER A 68 13.53 -2.30 -2.84
C SER A 68 12.45 -1.22 -2.76
N LEU A 69 12.05 -0.63 -3.89
CA LEU A 69 10.99 0.38 -3.92
C LEU A 69 9.68 -0.17 -3.36
N CYS A 70 9.23 -1.34 -3.83
CA CYS A 70 8.00 -1.96 -3.34
C CYS A 70 8.09 -2.30 -1.86
N THR A 71 9.22 -2.87 -1.43
CA THR A 71 9.47 -3.23 -0.03
C THR A 71 9.40 -2.00 0.87
N LYS A 72 10.09 -0.90 0.51
CA LYS A 72 10.12 0.34 1.28
C LYS A 72 8.76 1.02 1.36
N ILE A 73 7.97 0.99 0.29
CA ILE A 73 6.62 1.55 0.30
C ILE A 73 5.70 0.74 1.24
N VAL A 74 5.78 -0.59 1.21
CA VAL A 74 4.98 -1.46 2.09
C VAL A 74 5.42 -1.33 3.55
N GLU A 75 6.73 -1.30 3.83
CA GLU A 75 7.27 -1.02 5.18
C GLU A 75 6.70 0.30 5.72
N LYS A 76 6.70 1.36 4.89
CA LYS A 76 6.17 2.67 5.29
C LYS A 76 4.66 2.63 5.55
N LEU A 77 3.89 1.87 4.77
CA LEU A 77 2.46 1.66 5.01
C LEU A 77 2.21 0.92 6.33
N SER A 78 2.99 -0.14 6.60
CA SER A 78 2.91 -0.91 7.85
C SER A 78 3.15 -0.01 9.05
N GLU A 79 4.25 0.75 9.05
CA GLU A 79 4.61 1.70 10.11
C GLU A 79 3.48 2.71 10.37
N CYS A 80 2.85 3.21 9.31
CA CYS A 80 1.73 4.15 9.46
C CYS A 80 0.46 3.47 9.97
N SER A 81 0.20 2.21 9.60
CA SER A 81 -1.00 1.48 9.99
C SER A 81 -1.00 1.02 11.46
N GLU A 82 0.16 0.92 12.09
CA GLU A 82 0.32 0.55 13.50
C GLU A 82 -0.05 1.69 14.46
N GLY A 83 -0.10 2.93 13.98
CA GLY A 83 -0.44 4.09 14.78
C GLY A 83 -1.94 4.22 15.06
N THR A 84 -2.31 4.52 16.31
CA THR A 84 -3.71 4.77 16.70
C THR A 84 -4.33 6.00 16.03
N PHE A 85 -3.50 6.99 15.70
CA PHE A 85 -3.91 8.24 15.05
C PHE A 85 -2.90 8.64 13.97
N LEU A 86 -3.41 9.07 12.82
CA LEU A 86 -2.58 9.56 11.72
C LEU A 86 -2.52 11.09 11.73
N THR A 87 -1.31 11.62 11.89
CA THR A 87 -1.04 13.05 11.62
C THR A 87 -1.33 13.39 10.15
N GLU A 88 -1.68 14.63 9.82
CA GLU A 88 -1.93 15.06 8.43
C GLU A 88 -0.78 14.69 7.47
N LYS A 89 0.46 14.78 7.97
CA LYS A 89 1.65 14.34 7.24
C LYS A 89 1.61 12.85 6.93
N ASN A 90 1.31 12.01 7.93
CA ASN A 90 1.23 10.56 7.75
C ASN A 90 0.05 10.16 6.87
N GLN A 91 -1.09 10.85 6.96
CA GLN A 91 -2.23 10.62 6.05
C GLN A 91 -1.81 10.86 4.59
N THR A 92 -1.10 11.96 4.33
CA THR A 92 -0.58 12.27 2.99
C THR A 92 0.43 11.21 2.52
N THR A 93 1.34 10.79 3.42
CA THR A 93 2.31 9.72 3.14
C THR A 93 1.61 8.41 2.77
N VAL A 94 0.60 7.98 3.53
CA VAL A 94 -0.19 6.77 3.25
C VAL A 94 -0.82 6.84 1.86
N ILE A 95 -1.51 7.94 1.54
CA ILE A 95 -2.18 8.09 0.24
C ILE A 95 -1.17 8.09 -0.91
N ASN A 96 0.01 8.69 -0.74
CA ASN A 96 1.06 8.64 -1.75
C ASN A 96 1.62 7.22 -1.94
N CYS A 97 1.88 6.49 -0.85
CA CYS A 97 2.28 5.08 -0.91
C CYS A 97 1.23 4.22 -1.63
N VAL A 98 -0.05 4.41 -1.30
CA VAL A 98 -1.18 3.69 -1.93
C VAL A 98 -1.22 3.96 -3.44
N ARG A 99 -1.08 5.22 -3.86
CA ARG A 99 -1.05 5.59 -5.30
C ARG A 99 0.13 5.01 -6.04
N LEU A 100 1.32 5.01 -5.42
CA LEU A 100 2.51 4.44 -6.03
C LEU A 100 2.35 2.94 -6.27
N LEU A 101 1.90 2.19 -5.26
CA LEU A 101 1.66 0.75 -5.43
C LEU A 101 0.55 0.48 -6.45
N THR A 102 -0.54 1.26 -6.43
CA THR A 102 -1.62 1.15 -7.42
C THR A 102 -1.08 1.37 -8.85
N ARG A 103 -0.10 2.25 -9.00
CA ARG A 103 0.55 2.52 -10.27
C ARG A 103 1.54 1.43 -10.67
N ILE A 104 2.29 0.85 -9.73
CA ILE A 104 3.43 -0.06 -10.00
C ILE A 104 2.98 -1.51 -10.16
N ILE A 105 2.13 -2.02 -9.26
CA ILE A 105 1.75 -3.44 -9.19
C ILE A 105 1.23 -4.02 -10.51
N PRO A 106 0.39 -3.32 -11.31
CA PRO A 106 -0.04 -3.83 -12.61
C PRO A 106 1.12 -4.27 -13.51
N TYR A 107 2.21 -3.50 -13.53
CA TYR A 107 3.39 -3.80 -14.34
C TYR A 107 4.26 -4.88 -13.70
N ILE A 108 4.13 -5.16 -12.42
CA ILE A 108 4.75 -6.35 -11.81
C ILE A 108 4.01 -7.60 -12.27
N PHE A 109 2.68 -7.57 -12.30
CA PHE A 109 1.85 -8.72 -12.72
C PHE A 109 1.93 -9.05 -14.22
N GLU A 110 2.38 -8.11 -15.05
CA GLU A 110 2.65 -8.38 -16.47
C GLU A 110 3.78 -9.42 -16.71
N ASP A 111 4.62 -9.69 -15.70
CA ASP A 111 5.75 -10.61 -15.81
C ASP A 111 5.60 -11.81 -14.85
N PRO A 112 5.46 -13.05 -15.37
CA PRO A 112 5.33 -14.26 -14.56
C PRO A 112 6.50 -14.49 -13.59
N GLU A 113 7.72 -14.04 -13.90
CA GLU A 113 8.89 -14.21 -13.01
C GLU A 113 8.72 -13.46 -11.68
N TRP A 114 7.92 -12.40 -11.69
CA TRP A 114 7.65 -11.57 -10.52
C TRP A 114 6.50 -12.07 -9.64
N ARG A 115 5.76 -13.11 -10.06
CA ARG A 115 4.57 -13.60 -9.33
C ARG A 115 4.86 -13.99 -7.88
N GLY A 116 6.02 -14.59 -7.66
CA GLY A 116 6.49 -15.00 -6.34
C GLY A 116 6.93 -13.83 -5.46
N PHE A 117 7.27 -12.66 -6.02
CA PHE A 117 7.96 -11.58 -5.31
C PHE A 117 7.26 -11.17 -4.01
N PHE A 118 5.98 -10.81 -4.09
CA PHE A 118 5.23 -10.35 -2.91
C PHE A 118 4.93 -11.47 -1.90
N TRP A 119 4.91 -12.72 -2.36
CA TRP A 119 4.57 -13.90 -1.54
C TRP A 119 5.81 -14.65 -1.03
N SER A 120 6.99 -14.31 -1.55
CA SER A 120 8.27 -14.88 -1.14
C SER A 120 8.76 -14.29 0.18
N GLU A 121 9.50 -15.09 0.94
CA GLU A 121 10.24 -14.61 2.10
C GLU A 121 11.27 -13.57 1.66
N SER A 122 11.25 -12.39 2.29
CA SER A 122 12.14 -11.30 1.91
C SER A 122 13.62 -11.73 2.07
N PRO A 123 14.47 -11.56 1.05
CA PRO A 123 15.89 -11.92 1.14
C PRO A 123 16.67 -11.10 2.18
N VAL A 124 16.09 -9.98 2.66
CA VAL A 124 16.65 -9.11 3.71
C VAL A 124 16.50 -9.75 5.10
N ASN A 125 15.51 -10.62 5.29
CA ASN A 125 15.24 -11.32 6.55
C ASN A 125 15.91 -12.70 6.63
N LYS A 126 17.09 -12.86 6.03
CA LYS A 126 17.95 -14.05 6.23
C LYS A 126 18.59 -14.13 7.63
N SER A 127 18.05 -13.43 8.62
CA SER A 127 18.19 -13.85 10.02
C SER A 127 17.35 -15.11 10.22
N ASN A 128 17.79 -16.05 11.05
CA ASN A 128 17.24 -17.41 11.25
C ASN A 128 15.75 -17.51 11.71
N ASP A 129 14.91 -16.49 11.51
CA ASP A 129 13.49 -16.52 11.82
C ASP A 129 12.72 -17.24 10.70
N LYS A 130 12.33 -18.48 10.97
CA LYS A 130 11.43 -19.31 10.15
C LYS A 130 10.00 -18.74 9.98
N ASN A 131 9.78 -17.48 10.33
CA ASN A 131 8.48 -16.81 10.41
C ASN A 131 8.50 -15.45 9.68
N SER A 132 9.34 -15.26 8.66
CA SER A 132 9.33 -14.00 7.92
C SER A 132 7.97 -13.83 7.21
N VAL A 133 7.26 -12.75 7.52
CA VAL A 133 5.94 -12.48 6.95
C VAL A 133 6.09 -12.02 5.49
N PRO A 134 5.39 -12.63 4.52
CA PRO A 134 5.43 -12.18 3.13
C PRO A 134 5.00 -10.73 2.95
N LEU A 135 5.59 -10.05 1.98
CA LEU A 135 5.30 -8.63 1.70
C LEU A 135 3.81 -8.39 1.39
N ALA A 136 3.17 -9.32 0.68
CA ALA A 136 1.74 -9.30 0.38
C ALA A 136 0.88 -9.31 1.65
N GLN A 137 1.25 -10.11 2.64
CA GLN A 137 0.53 -10.22 3.90
C GLN A 137 0.63 -8.91 4.69
N THR A 138 1.84 -8.35 4.81
CA THR A 138 2.06 -7.05 5.45
C THR A 138 1.25 -5.95 4.74
N LEU A 139 1.27 -5.93 3.41
CA LEU A 139 0.49 -4.97 2.61
C LEU A 139 -1.02 -5.10 2.88
N LEU A 140 -1.59 -6.30 2.74
CA LEU A 140 -3.02 -6.53 2.93
C LEU A 140 -3.48 -6.17 4.35
N ASN A 141 -2.73 -6.60 5.37
CA ASN A 141 -3.04 -6.28 6.76
C ASN A 141 -3.01 -4.76 6.99
N SER A 142 -1.99 -4.08 6.47
CA SER A 142 -1.88 -2.61 6.58
C SER A 142 -3.07 -1.91 5.93
N LEU A 143 -3.46 -2.32 4.72
CA LEU A 143 -4.59 -1.72 4.01
C LEU A 143 -5.92 -1.95 4.74
N ILE A 144 -6.14 -3.16 5.28
CA ILE A 144 -7.34 -3.47 6.07
C ILE A 144 -7.40 -2.59 7.32
N SER A 145 -6.30 -2.45 8.06
CA SER A 145 -6.25 -1.57 9.23
C SER A 145 -6.56 -0.12 8.85
N LEU A 146 -5.95 0.38 7.76
CA LEU A 146 -6.13 1.75 7.27
C LEU A 146 -7.57 2.07 6.85
N LEU A 147 -8.39 1.08 6.50
CA LEU A 147 -9.82 1.25 6.17
C LEU A 147 -10.68 1.65 7.39
N PHE A 148 -10.16 1.51 8.60
CA PHE A 148 -10.90 1.75 9.84
C PHE A 148 -10.15 2.66 10.83
N VAL A 149 -9.26 3.53 10.34
CA VAL A 149 -8.51 4.47 11.19
C VAL A 149 -9.36 5.74 11.47
N PRO A 150 -9.57 6.08 12.75
CA PRO A 150 -10.23 7.32 13.15
C PRO A 150 -9.58 8.58 12.55
N ASP A 151 -10.41 9.55 12.16
CA ASP A 151 -10.00 10.83 11.54
C ASP A 151 -9.25 10.69 10.20
N PHE A 152 -9.23 9.50 9.62
CA PHE A 152 -8.66 9.22 8.31
C PHE A 152 -9.66 8.56 7.37
N THR A 153 -10.28 7.46 7.80
CA THR A 153 -11.28 6.70 7.03
C THR A 153 -12.57 6.47 7.81
N VAL A 154 -12.62 6.74 9.11
CA VAL A 154 -13.85 6.67 9.92
C VAL A 154 -13.91 7.81 10.92
N HIS A 155 -15.10 8.13 11.40
CA HIS A 155 -15.26 9.15 12.44
C HIS A 155 -14.73 8.64 13.79
N PRO A 156 -14.08 9.50 14.59
CA PRO A 156 -13.61 9.10 15.91
C PRO A 156 -14.79 8.86 16.85
N ASN A 157 -14.70 7.80 17.66
CA ASN A 157 -15.71 7.53 18.68
C ASN A 157 -15.48 8.43 19.91
N LYS A 158 -16.44 9.31 20.20
CA LYS A 158 -16.40 10.20 21.38
C LYS A 158 -16.57 9.47 22.72
N LYS A 159 -17.02 8.20 22.72
CA LYS A 159 -17.31 7.44 23.96
C LYS A 159 -16.10 6.76 24.61
N ASN A 160 -14.97 6.59 23.90
CA ASN A 160 -13.80 5.86 24.41
C ASN A 160 -12.71 6.74 25.06
N PHE A 161 -12.92 8.05 25.20
CA PHE A 161 -11.98 8.92 25.94
C PHE A 161 -12.15 8.86 27.47
N GLY A 162 -13.01 7.98 27.98
CA GLY A 162 -13.17 7.70 29.40
C GLY A 162 -12.28 6.54 29.86
N SER A 163 -11.09 6.88 30.41
CA SER A 163 -10.25 6.07 31.31
C SER A 163 -9.83 4.65 30.87
N GLY A 164 -8.53 4.49 30.58
CA GLY A 164 -7.80 3.22 30.66
C GLY A 164 -7.21 2.75 29.32
N GLU A 165 -5.88 2.59 29.27
CA GLU A 165 -5.05 2.25 28.11
C GLU A 165 -5.27 0.85 27.49
N ASP A 166 -6.34 0.12 27.84
CA ASP A 166 -6.44 -1.33 27.62
C ASP A 166 -7.69 -1.83 26.85
N LYS A 167 -8.27 -1.07 25.91
CA LYS A 167 -9.45 -1.50 25.15
C LYS A 167 -9.36 -1.41 23.62
N VAL A 168 -8.23 -1.83 23.04
CA VAL A 168 -8.10 -1.93 21.55
C VAL A 168 -8.33 -3.37 21.03
N LYS A 169 -8.65 -4.35 21.89
CA LYS A 169 -8.75 -5.76 21.46
C LYS A 169 -10.15 -6.25 21.06
N THR A 170 -11.16 -5.41 21.13
CA THR A 170 -12.48 -5.72 20.58
C THR A 170 -12.96 -4.51 19.82
N ILE A 171 -12.68 -4.50 18.52
CA ILE A 171 -13.46 -3.70 17.56
C ILE A 171 -14.89 -4.23 17.70
N ASP A 172 -15.72 -3.58 18.52
CA ASP A 172 -17.17 -3.73 18.40
C ASP A 172 -17.50 -3.18 17.01
N SER A 173 -17.65 -4.10 16.05
CA SER A 173 -17.61 -3.88 14.58
C SER A 173 -18.66 -2.91 14.04
N CYS A 174 -19.53 -2.50 14.95
CA CYS A 174 -20.69 -1.65 14.81
C CYS A 174 -20.34 -0.16 14.82
N GLU A 175 -19.23 0.23 15.44
CA GLU A 175 -18.89 1.65 15.66
C GLU A 175 -18.13 2.29 14.48
N TYR A 176 -17.57 1.47 13.60
CA TYR A 176 -16.75 1.91 12.45
C TYR A 176 -17.40 1.63 11.09
N ILE A 177 -18.73 1.45 11.07
CA ILE A 177 -19.49 1.29 9.82
C ILE A 177 -19.29 2.49 8.90
N TRP A 178 -19.32 2.25 7.60
CA TRP A 178 -19.25 3.34 6.61
C TRP A 178 -20.61 3.87 6.20
N GLU A 179 -21.63 3.01 6.25
CA GLU A 179 -22.98 3.29 5.79
C GLU A 179 -24.00 2.48 6.63
N ALA A 180 -25.24 2.96 6.72
CA ALA A 180 -26.34 2.20 7.32
C ALA A 180 -26.62 0.89 6.57
N GLY A 181 -27.21 -0.08 7.27
CA GLY A 181 -27.49 -1.39 6.70
C GLY A 181 -28.15 -2.33 7.70
N VAL A 182 -28.02 -3.64 7.46
CA VAL A 182 -28.58 -4.64 8.36
C VAL A 182 -27.92 -4.52 9.74
N GLY A 183 -28.73 -4.23 10.76
CA GLY A 183 -28.26 -4.00 12.14
C GLY A 183 -27.92 -2.54 12.49
N PHE A 184 -27.94 -1.61 11.52
CA PHE A 184 -27.61 -0.19 11.72
C PHE A 184 -28.56 0.73 10.96
N SER A 185 -29.38 1.49 11.69
CA SER A 185 -30.42 2.36 11.09
C SER A 185 -29.92 3.74 10.67
N HIS A 186 -28.70 4.13 11.05
CA HIS A 186 -28.18 5.48 10.81
C HIS A 186 -26.76 5.43 10.24
N SER A 187 -26.57 6.12 9.12
CA SER A 187 -25.25 6.32 8.52
C SER A 187 -24.47 7.37 9.32
N PRO A 188 -23.14 7.22 9.46
CA PRO A 188 -22.31 8.31 9.97
C PRO A 188 -22.43 9.57 9.11
N PRO A 189 -22.03 10.75 9.62
CA PRO A 189 -21.97 11.96 8.82
C PRO A 189 -21.09 11.77 7.59
N GLN A 190 -21.52 12.27 6.43
CA GLN A 190 -20.71 12.20 5.22
C GLN A 190 -19.42 13.00 5.39
N ASN A 191 -18.30 12.44 4.92
CA ASN A 191 -17.02 13.12 4.91
C ASN A 191 -16.27 12.76 3.63
N TYR A 192 -16.19 13.73 2.72
CA TYR A 192 -15.54 13.55 1.43
C TYR A 192 -14.09 13.08 1.54
N ASN A 193 -13.33 13.54 2.55
CA ASN A 193 -11.94 13.11 2.71
C ASN A 193 -11.87 11.63 3.13
N HIS A 194 -12.79 11.16 3.99
CA HIS A 194 -12.86 9.75 4.35
C HIS A 194 -13.20 8.90 3.12
N ASP A 195 -14.21 9.30 2.35
CA ASP A 195 -14.63 8.59 1.14
C ASP A 195 -13.53 8.55 0.09
N PHE A 196 -12.79 9.66 -0.06
CA PHE A 196 -11.62 9.75 -0.91
C PHE A 196 -10.52 8.79 -0.48
N ASN A 197 -10.15 8.78 0.81
CA ASN A 197 -9.11 7.90 1.35
C ASN A 197 -9.49 6.42 1.22
N ARG A 198 -10.73 6.07 1.59
CA ARG A 198 -11.29 4.71 1.40
C ARG A 198 -11.19 4.30 -0.07
N THR A 199 -11.58 5.18 -0.99
CA THR A 199 -11.54 4.92 -2.43
C THR A 199 -10.13 4.62 -2.93
N GLU A 200 -9.12 5.39 -2.50
CA GLU A 200 -7.72 5.13 -2.89
C GLU A 200 -7.23 3.77 -2.36
N ILE A 201 -7.53 3.43 -1.10
CA ILE A 201 -7.15 2.15 -0.49
C ILE A 201 -7.84 0.97 -1.20
N LEU A 202 -9.13 1.10 -1.47
CA LEU A 202 -9.91 0.07 -2.18
C LEU A 202 -9.41 -0.15 -3.62
N LYS A 203 -8.97 0.91 -4.32
CA LYS A 203 -8.34 0.77 -5.65
C LYS A 203 -7.07 -0.09 -5.57
N LEU A 204 -6.24 0.09 -4.55
CA LEU A 204 -5.06 -0.74 -4.35
C LEU A 204 -5.43 -2.19 -4.01
N LEU A 205 -6.42 -2.42 -3.14
CA LEU A 205 -6.92 -3.77 -2.86
C LEU A 205 -7.41 -4.47 -4.13
N LEU A 206 -8.23 -3.77 -4.94
CA LEU A 206 -8.69 -4.27 -6.24
C LEU A 206 -7.52 -4.55 -7.19
N THR A 207 -6.47 -3.73 -7.15
CA THR A 207 -5.26 -3.92 -7.95
C THR A 207 -4.53 -5.18 -7.51
N CYS A 208 -4.37 -5.45 -6.21
CA CYS A 208 -3.78 -6.69 -5.70
C CYS A 208 -4.61 -7.92 -6.11
N PHE A 209 -5.93 -7.83 -6.07
CA PHE A 209 -6.83 -8.93 -6.42
C PHE A 209 -6.90 -9.20 -7.93
N SER A 210 -6.42 -8.29 -8.77
CA SER A 210 -6.54 -8.41 -10.22
C SER A 210 -5.38 -9.12 -10.90
N GLU A 211 -4.45 -9.77 -10.17
CA GLU A 211 -3.32 -10.52 -10.76
C GLU A 211 -3.69 -11.32 -12.02
N SER A 212 -4.81 -12.05 -11.99
CA SER A 212 -5.28 -12.89 -13.09
C SER A 212 -5.60 -12.15 -14.40
N ILE A 213 -5.89 -10.84 -14.37
CA ILE A 213 -6.21 -10.06 -15.58
C ILE A 213 -4.97 -9.69 -16.40
N TYR A 214 -3.79 -9.76 -15.78
CA TYR A 214 -2.50 -9.43 -16.41
C TYR A 214 -1.80 -10.65 -16.99
N LEU A 215 -2.33 -11.84 -16.74
CA LEU A 215 -1.75 -13.09 -17.23
C LEU A 215 -2.26 -13.41 -18.64
N PRO A 216 -1.39 -13.97 -19.52
CA PRO A 216 -1.85 -14.59 -20.75
C PRO A 216 -2.87 -15.70 -20.43
N PRO A 217 -3.84 -16.00 -21.34
CA PRO A 217 -4.76 -17.11 -21.16
C PRO A 217 -4.01 -18.46 -21.16
N SER A 218 -3.51 -18.88 -20.00
CA SER A 218 -2.83 -20.16 -19.80
C SER A 218 -3.67 -21.06 -18.89
N ILE A 219 -3.53 -22.38 -19.06
CA ILE A 219 -4.23 -23.38 -18.26
C ILE A 219 -3.93 -23.19 -16.76
N GLU A 220 -2.72 -22.75 -16.43
CA GLU A 220 -2.27 -22.51 -15.05
C GLU A 220 -3.09 -21.44 -14.32
N CYS A 221 -3.62 -20.44 -15.05
CA CYS A 221 -4.47 -19.38 -14.48
C CYS A 221 -5.79 -19.93 -13.89
N HIS A 222 -6.27 -21.08 -14.38
CA HIS A 222 -7.46 -21.75 -13.87
C HIS A 222 -7.16 -22.80 -12.78
N VAL A 223 -5.89 -23.16 -12.59
CA VAL A 223 -5.50 -24.25 -11.67
C VAL A 223 -5.00 -23.72 -10.34
N GLN A 224 -4.34 -22.56 -10.31
CA GLN A 224 -3.82 -21.98 -9.07
C GLN A 224 -4.74 -20.89 -8.50
N PRO A 225 -5.08 -20.96 -7.20
CA PRO A 225 -5.90 -19.92 -6.56
C PRO A 225 -5.11 -18.61 -6.48
N ASN A 226 -5.81 -17.48 -6.66
CA ASN A 226 -5.22 -16.16 -6.44
C ASN A 226 -4.86 -16.00 -4.96
N LEU A 227 -3.56 -15.91 -4.64
CA LEU A 227 -3.07 -15.86 -3.27
C LEU A 227 -3.54 -14.61 -2.51
N TRP A 228 -3.70 -13.47 -3.20
CA TRP A 228 -4.21 -12.23 -2.61
C TRP A 228 -5.63 -12.39 -2.11
N ILE A 229 -6.51 -12.97 -2.93
CA ILE A 229 -7.90 -13.24 -2.56
C ILE A 229 -7.95 -14.34 -1.49
N THR A 230 -7.15 -15.39 -1.63
CA THR A 230 -7.10 -16.51 -0.69
C THR A 230 -6.72 -16.04 0.70
N TYR A 231 -5.68 -15.21 0.82
CA TYR A 231 -5.28 -14.64 2.10
C TYR A 231 -6.35 -13.69 2.64
N PHE A 232 -6.86 -12.76 1.83
CA PHE A 232 -7.85 -11.76 2.27
C PHE A 232 -9.14 -12.39 2.80
N THR A 233 -9.58 -13.52 2.23
CA THR A 233 -10.82 -14.20 2.59
C THR A 233 -10.65 -15.36 3.57
N SER A 234 -9.42 -15.69 3.96
CA SER A 234 -9.14 -16.82 4.84
C SER A 234 -9.59 -16.55 6.27
N PHE A 235 -10.42 -17.46 6.80
CA PHE A 235 -10.84 -17.44 8.22
C PHE A 235 -9.68 -17.65 9.20
N LYS A 236 -8.53 -18.18 8.74
CA LYS A 236 -7.36 -18.45 9.58
C LYS A 236 -6.59 -17.18 9.96
N ASN A 237 -6.94 -16.05 9.35
CA ASN A 237 -6.28 -14.76 9.55
C ASN A 237 -7.07 -13.84 10.50
N GLN A 238 -8.19 -14.32 11.06
CA GLN A 238 -9.01 -13.62 12.07
C GLN A 238 -8.51 -13.91 13.49
#